data_AF-A0A430QCN7-F1
#
_entry.id   AF-A0A430QCN7-F1
#
_cell.length_a   1.000
_cell.length_b   1.000
_cell.length_c   1.000
_cell.angle_alpha   90.00
_cell.angle_beta   90.00
_cell.angle_gamma   90.00
#
_symmetry.space_group_name_H-M   'P 1'
#
loop_
_entity.id
_entity.type
_entity.pdbx_description
1 polymer ?
#
loop_
_entity_poly.entity_id
_entity_poly.type
_entity_poly.pdbx_seq_one_letter_code
_entity_poly.pdbx_strand_id
1 'polypeptide(L)'
;MSIFKRYITKTVVAIVKKYTKLVTYLENKWEGKHASSFHNYKLFKNGVHSTLIDLGDLSQLWIDITCRSQSILEILPTLSRHQVYVLRQVPKDLVKILPVMLLAPLPGTILILPIFFAFPRIFLSRAFWTPEQCKSIDTKCLKDRFDYNTQSLLKSKLLTIINSSPCSMNYSQPILKSLRKLASALSQVSLLVSKPISIEQIRDLVPAFKGPLSLEQLDTSHLVSYSVLCDNSIYSK
;
A
#
# COMPACT_ATOMS: atom_id res chain seq x y z
N MET A 1 -30.67 33.84 -2.57
CA MET A 1 -30.31 32.41 -2.36
C MET A 1 -29.03 32.17 -1.52
N SER A 2 -28.14 33.16 -1.31
CA SER A 2 -26.88 32.97 -0.54
C SER A 2 -27.03 33.05 0.99
N ILE A 3 -27.98 33.84 1.50
CA ILE A 3 -28.17 34.08 2.94
C ILE A 3 -28.66 32.82 3.67
N PHE A 4 -29.59 32.08 3.04
CA PHE A 4 -30.14 30.83 3.57
C PHE A 4 -29.08 29.73 3.67
N LYS A 5 -28.22 29.57 2.62
CA LYS A 5 -27.05 28.68 2.68
C LYS A 5 -26.10 29.05 3.84
N ARG A 6 -25.84 30.34 4.05
CA ARG A 6 -24.95 30.84 5.11
C ARG A 6 -25.53 30.63 6.52
N TYR A 7 -26.85 30.68 6.66
CA TYR A 7 -27.54 30.39 7.93
C TYR A 7 -27.54 28.90 8.25
N ILE A 8 -27.83 28.05 7.26
CA ILE A 8 -27.76 26.59 7.41
C ILE A 8 -26.35 26.16 7.79
N THR A 9 -25.31 26.66 7.12
CA THR A 9 -23.93 26.30 7.47
C THR A 9 -23.55 26.73 8.88
N LYS A 10 -23.93 27.93 9.33
CA LYS A 10 -23.68 28.37 10.72
C LYS A 10 -24.37 27.47 11.74
N THR A 11 -25.61 27.07 11.47
CA THR A 11 -26.40 26.22 12.38
C THR A 11 -25.82 24.81 12.46
N VAL A 12 -25.49 24.20 11.31
CA VAL A 12 -24.81 22.89 11.24
C VAL A 12 -23.48 22.93 11.96
N VAL A 13 -22.66 23.95 11.73
CA VAL A 13 -21.36 24.11 12.42
C VAL A 13 -21.54 24.23 13.94
N ALA A 14 -22.55 24.95 14.41
CA ALA A 14 -22.83 25.07 15.84
C ALA A 14 -23.26 23.74 16.47
N ILE A 15 -24.12 22.97 15.78
CA ILE A 15 -24.57 21.64 16.22
C ILE A 15 -23.37 20.68 16.28
N VAL A 16 -22.57 20.62 15.20
CA VAL A 16 -21.37 19.79 15.14
C VAL A 16 -20.41 20.16 16.28
N LYS A 17 -20.20 21.46 16.56
CA LYS A 17 -19.34 21.92 17.66
C LYS A 17 -19.84 21.49 19.03
N LYS A 18 -21.15 21.46 19.27
CA LYS A 18 -21.73 20.96 20.52
C LYS A 18 -21.56 19.44 20.64
N TYR A 19 -21.84 18.71 19.56
CA TYR A 19 -21.67 17.26 19.50
C TYR A 19 -20.21 16.85 19.74
N THR A 20 -19.26 17.50 19.07
CA THR A 20 -17.83 17.18 19.25
C THR A 20 -17.41 17.38 20.70
N LYS A 21 -17.79 18.48 21.35
CA LYS A 21 -17.50 18.71 22.78
C LYS A 21 -18.04 17.60 23.67
N LEU A 22 -19.27 17.14 23.42
CA LEU A 22 -19.89 16.05 24.18
C LEU A 22 -19.10 14.74 24.00
N VAL A 23 -18.76 14.40 22.75
CA VAL A 23 -17.94 13.23 22.45
C VAL A 23 -16.59 13.32 23.15
N THR A 24 -15.90 14.46 23.10
CA THR A 24 -14.59 14.62 23.77
C THR A 24 -14.71 14.45 25.29
N TYR A 25 -15.77 14.98 25.89
CA TYR A 25 -16.03 14.80 27.32
C TYR A 25 -16.24 13.32 27.68
N LEU A 26 -17.03 12.59 26.89
CA LEU A 26 -17.26 11.15 27.09
C LEU A 26 -15.98 10.33 26.89
N GLU A 27 -15.18 10.67 25.88
CA GLU A 27 -13.89 10.02 25.61
C GLU A 27 -12.95 10.14 26.81
N ASN A 28 -12.78 11.35 27.34
CA ASN A 28 -11.94 11.59 28.51
C ASN A 28 -12.42 10.82 29.76
N LYS A 29 -13.75 10.72 29.94
CA LYS A 29 -14.33 9.97 31.06
C LYS A 29 -14.18 8.46 30.90
N TRP A 30 -14.18 7.96 29.66
CA TRP A 30 -14.04 6.54 29.37
C TRP A 30 -12.59 6.07 29.46
N GLU A 31 -11.64 6.91 29.01
CA GLU A 31 -10.19 6.67 29.13
C GLU A 31 -9.78 6.35 30.56
N GLY A 32 -10.29 7.11 31.54
CA GLY A 32 -9.97 6.91 32.96
C GLY A 32 -10.57 5.65 33.60
N LYS A 33 -11.55 4.99 32.95
CA LYS A 33 -12.21 3.79 33.50
C LYS A 33 -11.80 2.48 32.83
N HIS A 34 -11.58 2.47 31.52
CA HIS A 34 -11.33 1.25 30.74
C HIS A 34 -10.29 1.48 29.63
N ALA A 35 -9.01 1.57 29.99
CA ALA A 35 -7.93 1.89 29.06
C ALA A 35 -7.81 0.94 27.84
N SER A 36 -8.02 -0.36 28.03
CA SER A 36 -7.93 -1.36 26.94
C SER A 36 -9.04 -1.20 25.89
N SER A 37 -10.30 -1.09 26.31
CA SER A 37 -11.43 -0.88 25.39
C SER A 37 -11.35 0.48 24.69
N PHE A 38 -10.88 1.50 25.41
CA PHE A 38 -10.67 2.83 24.84
C PHE A 38 -9.60 2.84 23.75
N HIS A 39 -8.53 2.05 23.90
CA HIS A 39 -7.51 1.89 22.86
C HIS A 39 -8.12 1.36 21.55
N ASN A 40 -8.93 0.29 21.62
CA ASN A 40 -9.58 -0.29 20.44
C ASN A 40 -10.58 0.68 19.80
N TYR A 41 -11.34 1.42 20.62
CA TYR A 41 -12.21 2.48 20.13
C TYR A 41 -11.44 3.59 19.40
N LYS A 42 -10.33 4.07 19.97
CA LYS A 42 -9.49 5.11 19.37
C LYS A 42 -8.91 4.64 18.04
N LEU A 43 -8.44 3.39 17.98
CA LEU A 43 -7.95 2.76 16.76
C LEU A 43 -9.05 2.66 15.70
N PHE A 44 -10.26 2.23 16.09
CA PHE A 44 -11.42 2.18 15.21
C PHE A 44 -11.79 3.56 14.65
N LYS A 45 -11.93 4.56 15.53
CA LYS A 45 -12.27 5.94 15.18
C LYS A 45 -11.27 6.53 14.18
N ASN A 46 -9.98 6.34 14.44
CA ASN A 46 -8.92 6.80 13.55
C ASN A 46 -8.99 6.09 12.19
N GLY A 47 -9.18 4.77 12.18
CA GLY A 47 -9.31 3.99 10.95
C GLY A 47 -10.50 4.42 10.09
N VAL A 48 -11.67 4.65 10.71
CA VAL A 48 -12.85 5.19 10.02
C VAL A 48 -12.55 6.57 9.43
N HIS A 49 -11.93 7.46 10.22
CA HIS A 49 -11.61 8.80 9.76
C HIS A 49 -10.66 8.78 8.54
N SER A 50 -9.59 8.00 8.60
CA SER A 50 -8.66 7.83 7.47
C SER A 50 -9.35 7.23 6.24
N THR A 51 -10.20 6.23 6.43
CA THR A 51 -10.94 5.60 5.33
C THR A 51 -11.88 6.59 4.62
N LEU A 52 -12.51 7.50 5.37
CA LEU A 52 -13.36 8.53 4.80
C LEU A 52 -12.57 9.57 4.00
N ILE A 53 -11.35 9.90 4.42
CA ILE A 53 -10.44 10.76 3.66
C ILE A 53 -10.06 10.08 2.35
N ASP A 54 -9.62 8.82 2.41
CA ASP A 54 -9.23 8.02 1.25
C ASP A 54 -10.40 7.86 0.25
N LEU A 55 -11.62 7.66 0.75
CA LEU A 55 -12.84 7.61 -0.06
C LEU A 55 -13.13 8.97 -0.73
N GLY A 56 -12.89 10.06 -0.02
CA GLY A 56 -12.99 11.42 -0.55
C GLY A 56 -12.04 11.62 -1.73
N ASP A 57 -10.77 11.27 -1.57
CA ASP A 57 -9.75 11.34 -2.62
C ASP A 57 -10.12 10.47 -3.83
N LEU A 58 -10.59 9.24 -3.58
CA LEU A 58 -11.07 8.35 -4.63
C LEU A 58 -12.25 8.96 -5.38
N SER A 59 -13.22 9.55 -4.68
CA SER A 59 -14.40 10.17 -5.30
C SER A 59 -14.03 11.36 -6.18
N GLN A 60 -13.10 12.20 -5.73
CA GLN A 60 -12.60 13.32 -6.51
C GLN A 60 -11.92 12.84 -7.79
N LEU A 61 -11.06 11.82 -7.70
CA LEU A 61 -10.42 11.23 -8.87
C LEU A 61 -11.44 10.63 -9.85
N TRP A 62 -12.45 9.93 -9.36
CA TRP A 62 -13.51 9.38 -10.21
C TRP A 62 -14.33 10.46 -10.91
N ILE A 63 -14.67 11.54 -10.21
CA ILE A 63 -15.37 12.69 -10.79
C ILE A 63 -14.50 13.32 -11.87
N ASP A 64 -13.21 13.54 -11.62
CA ASP A 64 -12.28 14.12 -12.59
C ASP A 64 -12.16 13.26 -13.87
N ILE A 65 -12.03 11.93 -13.71
CA ILE A 65 -11.96 10.98 -14.83
C ILE A 65 -13.26 11.01 -15.64
N THR A 66 -14.40 10.96 -14.96
CA THR A 66 -15.73 10.92 -15.60
C THR A 66 -16.04 12.24 -16.31
N CYS A 67 -15.73 13.38 -15.69
CA CYS A 67 -15.93 14.71 -16.28
C CYS A 67 -15.03 14.96 -17.49
N ARG A 68 -13.83 14.37 -17.53
CA ARG A 68 -12.91 14.48 -18.67
C ARG A 68 -13.19 13.45 -19.77
N SER A 69 -14.09 12.48 -19.53
CA SER A 69 -14.40 11.37 -20.45
C SER A 69 -13.14 10.61 -20.91
N GLN A 70 -12.12 10.50 -20.06
CA GLN A 70 -10.85 9.85 -20.38
C GLN A 70 -10.86 8.38 -19.98
N SER A 71 -10.19 7.54 -20.76
CA SER A 71 -9.95 6.16 -20.37
C SER A 71 -8.89 6.08 -19.25
N ILE A 72 -8.98 5.05 -18.39
CA ILE A 72 -8.01 4.86 -17.29
C ILE A 72 -6.56 4.74 -17.83
N LEU A 73 -6.39 4.17 -19.02
CA LEU A 73 -5.08 3.98 -19.64
C LEU A 73 -4.43 5.30 -20.09
N GLU A 74 -5.23 6.25 -20.57
CA GLU A 74 -4.75 7.56 -21.01
C GLU A 74 -4.33 8.46 -19.84
N ILE A 75 -5.01 8.35 -18.71
CA ILE A 75 -4.74 9.20 -17.54
C ILE A 75 -3.63 8.65 -16.64
N LEU A 76 -3.36 7.34 -16.68
CA LEU A 76 -2.32 6.66 -15.90
C LEU A 76 -0.94 7.33 -15.92
N PRO A 77 -0.38 7.76 -17.07
CA PRO A 77 0.93 8.42 -17.11
C PRO A 77 0.93 9.83 -16.51
N THR A 78 -0.23 10.48 -16.38
CA THR A 78 -0.37 11.83 -15.82
C THR A 78 -0.64 11.86 -14.32
N LEU A 79 -1.00 10.71 -13.76
CA LEU A 79 -1.35 10.58 -12.34
C LEU A 79 -0.10 10.59 -11.47
N SER A 80 -0.19 11.31 -10.35
CA SER A 80 0.84 11.23 -9.31
C SER A 80 0.85 9.85 -8.66
N ARG A 81 1.99 9.48 -8.05
CA ARG A 81 2.14 8.22 -7.32
C ARG A 81 1.04 8.00 -6.27
N HIS A 82 0.62 9.07 -5.59
CA HIS A 82 -0.46 9.02 -4.61
C HIS A 82 -1.80 8.68 -5.27
N GLN A 83 -2.13 9.33 -6.38
CA GLN A 83 -3.41 9.10 -7.06
C GLN A 83 -3.49 7.69 -7.69
N VAL A 84 -2.38 7.16 -8.20
CA VAL A 84 -2.30 5.76 -8.64
C VAL A 84 -2.52 4.80 -7.47
N TYR A 85 -1.95 5.09 -6.31
CA TYR A 85 -2.21 4.33 -5.09
C TYR A 85 -3.69 4.37 -4.71
N VAL A 86 -4.29 5.57 -4.64
CA VAL A 86 -5.71 5.74 -4.29
C VAL A 86 -6.61 4.96 -5.23
N LEU A 87 -6.42 5.12 -6.54
CA LEU A 87 -7.23 4.46 -7.57
C LEU A 87 -7.19 2.93 -7.45
N ARG A 88 -6.05 2.36 -7.07
CA ARG A 88 -5.85 0.91 -7.00
C ARG A 88 -6.19 0.29 -5.65
N GLN A 89 -5.74 0.92 -4.58
CA GLN A 89 -5.72 0.32 -3.24
C GLN A 89 -7.01 0.62 -2.47
N VAL A 90 -7.52 1.85 -2.55
CA VAL A 90 -8.67 2.29 -1.75
C VAL A 90 -9.94 1.50 -2.08
N PRO A 91 -10.31 1.20 -3.35
CA PRO A 91 -11.47 0.37 -3.63
C PRO A 91 -11.40 -1.02 -2.99
N LYS A 92 -10.22 -1.66 -3.02
CA LYS A 92 -10.02 -2.98 -2.42
C LYS A 92 -10.16 -2.94 -0.90
N ASP A 93 -9.61 -1.89 -0.28
CA ASP A 93 -9.70 -1.71 1.16
C ASP A 93 -11.14 -1.37 1.58
N LEU A 94 -11.87 -0.57 0.80
CA LEU A 94 -13.28 -0.27 1.04
C LEU A 94 -14.16 -1.52 1.02
N VAL A 95 -13.97 -2.43 0.05
CA VAL A 95 -14.74 -3.69 0.00
C VAL A 95 -14.52 -4.53 1.26
N LYS A 96 -13.30 -4.54 1.82
CA LYS A 96 -13.00 -5.25 3.08
C LYS A 96 -13.63 -4.59 4.30
N ILE A 97 -13.63 -3.25 4.34
CA ILE A 97 -14.12 -2.46 5.47
C ILE A 97 -15.65 -2.31 5.44
N LEU A 98 -16.28 -2.43 4.27
CA LEU A 98 -17.72 -2.20 4.07
C LEU A 98 -18.59 -2.99 5.06
N PRO A 99 -18.37 -4.30 5.33
CA PRO A 99 -19.14 -5.03 6.32
C PRO A 99 -19.03 -4.41 7.72
N VAL A 100 -17.82 -3.98 8.11
CA VAL A 100 -17.58 -3.35 9.41
C VAL A 100 -18.27 -1.99 9.49
N MET A 101 -18.21 -1.18 8.43
CA MET A 101 -18.86 0.13 8.39
C MET A 101 -20.39 0.04 8.41
N LEU A 102 -20.98 -0.96 7.76
CA LEU A 102 -22.43 -1.18 7.76
C LEU A 102 -22.91 -1.72 9.11
N LEU A 103 -22.12 -2.58 9.74
CA LEU A 103 -22.49 -3.23 10.98
C LEU A 103 -22.22 -2.34 12.21
N ALA A 104 -21.13 -1.57 12.24
CA ALA A 104 -20.75 -0.76 13.40
C ALA A 104 -21.83 0.19 13.97
N PRO A 105 -22.66 0.89 13.15
CA PRO A 105 -23.70 1.77 13.68
C PRO A 105 -24.95 1.03 14.19
N LEU A 106 -25.11 -0.27 13.92
CA LEU A 106 -26.27 -1.03 14.37
C LEU A 106 -26.24 -1.26 15.90
N PRO A 107 -27.39 -1.26 16.57
CA PRO A 107 -27.46 -1.66 17.97
C PRO A 107 -27.14 -3.16 18.09
N GLY A 108 -26.23 -3.53 19.01
CA GLY A 108 -25.83 -4.93 19.27
C GLY A 108 -24.49 -5.36 18.66
N THR A 109 -23.91 -4.56 17.75
CA THR A 109 -22.64 -4.88 17.08
C THR A 109 -21.42 -4.80 17.99
N ILE A 110 -21.58 -4.28 19.20
CA ILE A 110 -20.56 -4.28 20.26
C ILE A 110 -20.06 -5.72 20.54
N LEU A 111 -20.91 -6.74 20.34
CA LEU A 111 -20.53 -8.15 20.49
C LEU A 111 -19.69 -8.68 19.32
N ILE A 112 -19.83 -8.11 18.13
CA ILE A 112 -19.16 -8.56 16.90
C ILE A 112 -17.85 -7.80 16.67
N LEU A 113 -17.73 -6.58 17.19
CA LEU A 113 -16.54 -5.74 17.06
C LEU A 113 -15.23 -6.47 17.46
N PRO A 114 -15.18 -7.24 18.57
CA PRO A 114 -13.98 -8.00 18.93
C PRO A 114 -13.56 -9.02 17.87
N ILE A 115 -14.51 -9.61 17.13
CA ILE A 115 -14.24 -10.58 16.05
C ILE A 115 -13.50 -9.89 14.90
N PHE A 116 -13.90 -8.67 14.52
CA PHE A 116 -13.22 -7.90 13.48
C PHE A 116 -11.77 -7.59 13.88
N PHE A 117 -11.54 -7.25 15.15
CA PHE A 117 -10.19 -7.02 15.69
C PHE A 117 -9.37 -8.30 15.86
N ALA A 118 -10.00 -9.45 16.07
CA ALA A 118 -9.32 -10.75 16.11
C ALA A 118 -8.82 -11.19 14.72
N PHE A 119 -9.51 -10.80 13.65
CA PHE A 119 -9.15 -11.13 12.26
C PHE A 119 -8.91 -9.87 11.40
N PRO A 120 -7.92 -9.03 11.75
CA PRO A 120 -7.74 -7.71 11.15
C PRO A 120 -7.35 -7.77 9.67
N ARG A 121 -6.73 -8.86 9.20
CA ARG A 121 -6.38 -9.03 7.77
C ARG A 121 -7.58 -9.20 6.84
N ILE A 122 -8.68 -9.71 7.37
CA ILE A 122 -9.86 -10.09 6.58
C ILE A 122 -10.82 -8.90 6.51
N PHE A 123 -11.12 -8.30 7.67
CA PHE A 123 -12.19 -7.31 7.82
C PHE A 123 -11.69 -5.86 7.91
N LEU A 124 -10.41 -5.64 8.15
CA LEU A 124 -9.86 -4.32 8.41
C LEU A 124 -8.79 -3.98 7.38
N SER A 125 -8.73 -2.70 6.99
CA SER A 125 -7.61 -2.18 6.22
C SER A 125 -6.46 -1.77 7.12
N ARG A 126 -5.33 -1.41 6.51
CA ARG A 126 -4.14 -0.93 7.21
C ARG A 126 -4.40 0.28 8.11
N ALA A 127 -5.43 1.09 7.80
CA ALA A 127 -5.82 2.26 8.61
C ALA A 127 -6.29 1.90 10.03
N PHE A 128 -6.71 0.66 10.25
CA PHE A 128 -7.24 0.18 11.53
C PHE A 128 -6.21 -0.64 12.32
N TRP A 129 -4.96 -0.72 11.86
CA TRP A 129 -3.94 -1.55 12.49
C TRP A 129 -2.99 -0.71 13.33
N THR A 130 -2.51 -1.29 14.42
CA THR A 130 -1.42 -0.67 15.19
C THR A 130 -0.13 -0.65 14.35
N PRO A 131 0.82 0.26 14.63
CA PRO A 131 2.10 0.29 13.92
C PRO A 131 2.89 -1.01 14.06
N GLU A 132 2.74 -1.71 15.19
CA GLU A 132 3.35 -3.02 15.44
C GLU A 132 2.70 -4.11 14.58
N GLN A 133 1.36 -4.12 14.53
CA GLN A 133 0.60 -5.02 13.65
C GLN A 133 0.99 -4.79 12.19
N CYS A 134 1.06 -3.54 11.73
CA CYS A 134 1.55 -3.20 10.39
C CYS A 134 2.91 -3.84 10.11
N LYS A 135 3.91 -3.61 10.98
CA LYS A 135 5.25 -4.20 10.80
C LYS A 135 5.21 -5.72 10.75
N SER A 136 4.49 -6.36 11.67
CA SER A 136 4.39 -7.82 11.73
C SER A 136 3.70 -8.41 10.49
N ILE A 137 2.67 -7.72 9.99
CA ILE A 137 1.89 -8.16 8.84
C ILE A 137 2.69 -7.93 7.57
N ASP A 138 3.29 -6.76 7.41
CA ASP A 138 4.13 -6.40 6.27
C ASP A 138 5.32 -7.37 6.16
N THR A 139 6.02 -7.65 7.26
CA THR A 139 7.14 -8.61 7.27
C THR A 139 6.69 -10.02 6.92
N LYS A 140 5.54 -10.48 7.42
CA LYS A 140 4.97 -11.78 7.05
C LYS A 140 4.57 -11.81 5.58
N CYS A 141 3.85 -10.81 5.08
CA CYS A 141 3.48 -10.71 3.66
C CYS A 141 4.72 -10.66 2.75
N LEU A 142 5.78 -9.96 3.16
CA LEU A 142 7.03 -9.94 2.42
C LEU A 142 7.68 -11.32 2.41
N LYS A 143 7.74 -12.04 3.54
CA LYS A 143 8.27 -13.41 3.59
C LYS A 143 7.45 -14.37 2.73
N ASP A 144 6.12 -14.30 2.81
CA ASP A 144 5.21 -15.16 2.04
C ASP A 144 5.36 -14.92 0.52
N ARG A 145 5.58 -13.68 0.10
CA ARG A 145 5.82 -13.31 -1.32
C ARG A 145 7.23 -13.62 -1.78
N PHE A 146 8.20 -13.51 -0.89
CA PHE A 146 9.61 -13.78 -1.15
C PHE A 146 9.93 -15.25 -0.81
N ASP A 147 9.04 -16.15 -1.20
CA ASP A 147 9.22 -17.59 -1.01
C ASP A 147 10.45 -18.09 -1.78
N TYR A 148 11.03 -19.19 -1.30
CA TYR A 148 12.24 -19.79 -1.85
C TYR A 148 12.12 -20.05 -3.35
N ASN A 149 10.97 -20.52 -3.81
CA ASN A 149 10.75 -20.82 -5.23
C ASN A 149 10.82 -19.54 -6.10
N THR A 150 10.09 -18.49 -5.71
CA THR A 150 10.16 -17.17 -6.36
C THR A 150 11.56 -16.59 -6.34
N GLN A 151 12.26 -16.71 -5.20
CA GLN A 151 13.63 -16.21 -5.07
C GLN A 151 14.60 -16.96 -5.98
N SER A 152 14.51 -18.29 -6.02
CA SER A 152 15.37 -19.15 -6.86
C SER A 152 15.15 -18.85 -8.34
N LEU A 153 13.89 -18.74 -8.76
CA LEU A 153 13.51 -18.44 -10.14
C LEU A 153 13.95 -17.03 -10.57
N LEU A 154 13.79 -16.02 -9.72
CA LEU A 154 14.25 -14.68 -10.05
C LEU A 154 15.77 -14.61 -10.10
N LYS A 155 16.48 -15.21 -9.14
CA LYS A 155 17.94 -15.24 -9.11
C LYS A 155 18.51 -15.96 -10.33
N SER A 156 18.01 -17.15 -10.66
CA SER A 156 18.53 -17.95 -11.77
C SER A 156 18.38 -17.23 -13.10
N LYS A 157 17.22 -16.59 -13.32
CA LYS A 157 17.00 -15.85 -14.55
C LYS A 157 17.77 -14.53 -14.61
N LEU A 158 17.91 -13.82 -13.48
CA LEU A 158 18.75 -12.62 -13.41
C LEU A 158 20.22 -12.97 -13.70
N LEU A 159 20.72 -14.10 -13.16
CA LEU A 159 22.04 -14.63 -13.49
C LEU A 159 22.17 -14.96 -14.98
N THR A 160 21.12 -15.54 -15.58
CA THR A 160 21.09 -15.83 -17.03
C THR A 160 21.24 -14.56 -17.85
N ILE A 161 20.52 -13.49 -17.50
CA ILE A 161 20.62 -12.18 -18.16
C ILE A 161 22.03 -11.58 -17.98
N ILE A 162 22.60 -11.63 -16.77
CA ILE A 162 23.95 -11.08 -16.54
C ILE A 162 25.02 -11.87 -17.30
N ASN A 163 24.86 -13.17 -17.47
CA ASN A 163 25.84 -14.00 -18.17
C ASN A 163 25.68 -13.94 -19.69
N SER A 164 24.47 -13.70 -20.21
CA SER A 164 24.22 -13.55 -21.65
C SER A 164 24.47 -12.13 -22.18
N SER A 165 24.21 -11.10 -21.37
CA SER A 165 24.30 -9.67 -21.72
C SER A 165 25.71 -9.20 -22.17
N PRO A 166 26.83 -9.60 -21.54
CA PRO A 166 28.18 -9.18 -21.95
C PRO A 166 28.61 -9.73 -23.31
N CYS A 167 28.02 -10.84 -23.76
CA CYS A 167 28.41 -11.51 -25.01
C CYS A 167 27.63 -11.03 -26.24
N SER A 168 26.57 -10.24 -26.07
CA SER A 168 25.62 -9.94 -27.16
C SER A 168 25.49 -8.46 -27.54
N MET A 169 26.01 -7.51 -26.75
CA MET A 169 25.69 -6.08 -26.91
C MET A 169 26.87 -5.16 -26.55
N ASN A 170 27.08 -4.11 -27.34
CA ASN A 170 28.04 -3.02 -27.10
C ASN A 170 27.55 -2.07 -25.98
N TYR A 171 27.49 -2.55 -24.73
CA TYR A 171 27.13 -1.70 -23.60
C TYR A 171 28.29 -0.78 -23.18
N SER A 172 27.95 0.41 -22.69
CA SER A 172 28.93 1.34 -22.14
C SER A 172 29.59 0.77 -20.88
N GLN A 173 30.86 1.14 -20.65
CA GLN A 173 31.67 0.73 -19.48
C GLN A 173 30.94 0.82 -18.11
N PRO A 174 30.14 1.86 -17.79
CA PRO A 174 29.42 1.90 -16.51
C PRO A 174 28.36 0.80 -16.36
N ILE A 175 27.72 0.37 -17.44
CA ILE A 175 26.72 -0.71 -17.43
C ILE A 175 27.39 -2.05 -17.15
N LEU A 176 28.51 -2.34 -17.82
CA LEU A 176 29.27 -3.58 -17.58
C LEU A 176 29.83 -3.65 -16.15
N LYS A 177 30.33 -2.53 -15.63
CA LYS A 177 30.81 -2.43 -14.24
C LYS A 177 29.69 -2.67 -13.23
N SER A 178 28.50 -2.12 -13.47
CA SER A 178 27.34 -2.30 -12.59
C SER A 178 26.79 -3.74 -12.63
N LEU A 179 26.75 -4.39 -13.79
CA LEU A 179 26.38 -5.81 -13.91
C LEU A 179 27.35 -6.73 -13.18
N ARG A 180 28.67 -6.51 -13.33
CA ARG A 180 29.69 -7.30 -12.63
C ARG A 180 29.60 -7.14 -11.12
N LYS A 181 29.35 -5.90 -10.63
CA LYS A 181 29.06 -5.64 -9.21
C LYS A 181 27.81 -6.36 -8.75
N LEU A 182 26.74 -6.35 -9.54
CA LEU A 182 25.49 -7.03 -9.23
C LEU A 182 25.68 -8.55 -9.13
N ALA A 183 26.41 -9.17 -10.07
CA ALA A 183 26.75 -10.59 -10.01
C ALA A 183 27.52 -10.94 -8.73
N SER A 184 28.53 -10.13 -8.37
CA SER A 184 29.30 -10.34 -7.14
C SER A 184 28.48 -10.15 -5.86
N ALA A 185 27.50 -9.26 -5.87
CA ALA A 185 26.59 -9.08 -4.74
C ALA A 185 25.63 -10.27 -4.60
N LEU A 186 25.10 -10.78 -5.72
CA LEU A 186 24.22 -11.95 -5.72
C LEU A 186 24.93 -13.22 -5.23
N SER A 187 26.19 -13.42 -5.61
CA SER A 187 26.98 -14.55 -5.11
C SER A 187 27.31 -14.44 -3.61
N GLN A 188 27.57 -13.23 -3.11
CA GLN A 188 27.78 -12.96 -1.67
C GLN A 188 26.52 -13.21 -0.84
N VAL A 189 25.35 -12.80 -1.34
CA VAL A 189 24.06 -13.05 -0.67
C VAL A 189 23.72 -14.55 -0.64
N SER A 190 24.18 -15.33 -1.63
CA SER A 190 24.02 -16.78 -1.64
C SER A 190 24.93 -17.51 -0.65
N LEU A 191 26.03 -16.89 -0.21
CA LEU A 191 27.04 -17.48 0.68
C LEU A 191 26.83 -17.14 2.16
N LEU A 192 25.60 -16.74 2.56
CA LEU A 192 25.22 -16.55 3.98
C LEU A 192 26.04 -15.47 4.73
N VAL A 193 26.76 -14.59 4.02
CA VAL A 193 27.43 -13.43 4.62
C VAL A 193 26.52 -12.22 4.43
N SER A 194 25.52 -12.09 5.31
CA SER A 194 24.61 -10.93 5.34
C SER A 194 25.33 -9.68 5.85
N LYS A 195 26.12 -9.04 4.97
CA LYS A 195 26.49 -7.63 5.16
C LYS A 195 25.43 -6.76 4.47
N PRO A 196 24.82 -5.79 5.15
CA PRO A 196 23.85 -4.90 4.53
C PRO A 196 24.52 -4.13 3.39
N ILE A 197 23.88 -4.11 2.22
CA ILE A 197 24.37 -3.39 1.03
C ILE A 197 24.35 -1.88 1.35
N SER A 198 25.47 -1.20 1.15
CA SER A 198 25.56 0.25 1.39
C SER A 198 24.78 1.04 0.32
N ILE A 199 24.24 2.20 0.68
CA ILE A 199 23.49 3.09 -0.23
C ILE A 199 24.31 3.46 -1.47
N GLU A 200 25.62 3.63 -1.30
CA GLU A 200 26.56 3.90 -2.39
C GLU A 200 26.63 2.74 -3.40
N GLN A 201 26.63 1.50 -2.90
CA GLN A 201 26.61 0.31 -3.74
C GLN A 201 25.29 0.19 -4.51
N ILE A 202 24.16 0.60 -3.92
CA ILE A 202 22.86 0.62 -4.63
C ILE A 202 22.89 1.64 -5.77
N ARG A 203 23.45 2.83 -5.54
CA ARG A 203 23.55 3.88 -6.56
C ARG A 203 24.37 3.42 -7.78
N ASP A 204 25.41 2.64 -7.53
CA ASP A 204 26.26 2.05 -8.57
C ASP A 204 25.54 1.01 -9.44
N LEU A 205 24.40 0.47 -9.00
CA LEU A 205 23.62 -0.52 -9.75
C LEU A 205 22.59 0.11 -10.70
N VAL A 206 22.24 1.39 -10.49
CA VAL A 206 21.24 2.11 -11.30
C VAL A 206 21.48 2.02 -12.81
N PRO A 207 22.72 2.11 -13.34
CA PRO A 207 22.97 1.98 -14.78
C PRO A 207 22.53 0.63 -15.37
N ALA A 208 22.64 -0.47 -14.63
CA ALA A 208 22.21 -1.79 -15.09
C ALA A 208 20.67 -1.86 -15.27
N PHE A 209 19.92 -1.24 -14.36
CA PHE A 209 18.45 -1.18 -14.40
C PHE A 209 17.90 -0.21 -15.43
N LYS A 210 18.71 0.74 -15.92
CA LYS A 210 18.36 1.60 -17.06
C LYS A 210 18.68 0.98 -18.42
N GLY A 211 19.50 -0.07 -18.45
CA GLY A 211 19.88 -0.77 -19.68
C GLY A 211 19.28 -2.19 -19.71
N PRO A 212 20.12 -3.24 -19.61
CA PRO A 212 19.73 -4.64 -19.81
C PRO A 212 18.69 -5.18 -18.83
N LEU A 213 18.56 -4.56 -17.66
CA LEU A 213 17.56 -4.94 -16.64
C LEU A 213 16.34 -3.99 -16.64
N SER A 214 16.14 -3.22 -17.71
CA SER A 214 14.94 -2.40 -17.89
C SER A 214 13.69 -3.28 -18.06
N LEU A 215 12.55 -2.80 -17.57
CA LEU A 215 11.25 -3.49 -17.67
C LEU A 215 10.85 -3.80 -19.12
N GLU A 216 11.33 -3.00 -20.08
CA GLU A 216 11.05 -3.17 -21.51
C GLU A 216 11.86 -4.30 -22.15
N GLN A 217 13.02 -4.65 -21.57
CA GLN A 217 13.93 -5.68 -22.10
C GLN A 217 13.78 -7.02 -21.37
N LEU A 218 13.02 -7.04 -20.28
CA LEU A 218 12.75 -8.23 -19.49
C LEU A 218 11.70 -9.10 -20.18
N ASP A 219 11.95 -10.41 -20.20
CA ASP A 219 11.00 -11.38 -20.72
C ASP A 219 9.66 -11.34 -19.94
N THR A 220 8.57 -11.63 -20.62
CA THR A 220 7.22 -11.76 -20.09
C THR A 220 7.16 -12.64 -18.84
N SER A 221 7.94 -13.71 -18.80
CA SER A 221 8.01 -14.61 -17.64
C SER A 221 8.65 -13.96 -16.40
N HIS A 222 9.58 -13.01 -16.58
CA HIS A 222 10.11 -12.17 -15.51
C HIS A 222 9.09 -11.17 -15.02
N LEU A 223 8.36 -10.53 -15.96
CA LEU A 223 7.32 -9.56 -15.62
C LEU A 223 6.19 -10.22 -14.83
N VAL A 224 5.83 -11.47 -15.14
CA VAL A 224 4.87 -12.26 -14.35
C VAL A 224 5.39 -12.57 -12.95
N SER A 225 6.66 -12.97 -12.83
CA SER A 225 7.25 -13.28 -11.52
C SER A 225 7.38 -12.02 -10.65
N TYR A 226 7.69 -10.88 -11.28
CA TYR A 226 7.75 -9.58 -10.65
C TYR A 226 6.35 -9.05 -10.27
N SER A 227 5.33 -9.29 -11.10
CA SER A 227 3.96 -8.86 -10.81
C SER A 227 3.40 -9.59 -9.58
N VAL A 228 3.70 -10.88 -9.43
CA VAL A 228 3.37 -11.68 -8.22
C VAL A 228 4.04 -11.09 -6.97
N LEU A 229 5.31 -10.70 -7.05
CA LEU A 229 6.00 -10.04 -5.93
C LEU A 229 5.38 -8.68 -5.55
N CYS A 230 4.98 -7.89 -6.55
CA CYS A 230 4.43 -6.56 -6.36
C CYS A 230 2.95 -6.53 -5.94
N ASP A 231 2.34 -7.68 -5.64
CA ASP A 231 0.88 -7.79 -5.40
C ASP A 231 0.04 -7.32 -6.60
N ASN A 232 0.67 -7.26 -7.77
CA ASN A 232 0.04 -6.97 -9.04
C ASN A 232 -0.47 -8.31 -9.58
N SER A 233 -1.40 -8.96 -8.87
CA SER A 233 -2.10 -10.09 -9.50
C SER A 233 -2.93 -9.49 -10.65
N ILE A 234 -2.36 -9.58 -11.86
CA ILE A 234 -3.04 -9.31 -13.14
C ILE A 234 -4.17 -10.34 -13.34
N TYR A 235 -4.14 -11.42 -12.58
CA TYR A 235 -5.23 -12.36 -12.43
C TYR A 235 -5.83 -12.22 -11.04
N SER A 236 -6.95 -11.51 -10.95
CA SER A 236 -7.92 -11.75 -9.89
C SER A 236 -8.28 -13.23 -9.94
N LYS A 237 -8.04 -13.96 -8.85
CA LYS A 237 -8.84 -15.14 -8.55
C LYS A 237 -10.09 -14.69 -7.82
#